data_AF-A0A182HT77-F1
#
_entry.id   AF-A0A182HT77-F1
#
_cell.length_a   1.000
_cell.length_b   1.000
_cell.length_c   1.000
_cell.angle_alpha   90.00
_cell.angle_beta   90.00
_cell.angle_gamma   90.00
#
_symmetry.space_group_name_H-M   'P 1'
#
loop_
_entity.id
_entity.type
_entity.pdbx_description
1 polymer ?
#
loop_
_entity_poly.entity_id
_entity_poly.type
_entity_poly.pdbx_seq_one_letter_code
_entity_poly.pdbx_strand_id
1 'polypeptide(L)'
;MVAAMNAHKQQRGGAQEDSLLWTLLESLDRTMVDYDIDTVACAQRTICWYVREANVAVAEGKPTPVDTVVEGLSRADWMDRFLTGTAIEQAIQAGRERKTSCEKMFPHCAIGSFVEHLVRMAGKR
;
A
#
# COMPACT_ATOMS: atom_id res chain seq x y z
N MET A 1 -30.62 5.56 55.82
CA MET A 1 -29.20 5.20 55.65
C MET A 1 -29.09 4.23 54.49
N VAL A 2 -28.62 4.68 53.32
CA VAL A 2 -27.82 4.01 52.26
C VAL A 2 -27.52 5.16 51.27
N ALA A 3 -26.37 5.84 51.40
CA ALA A 3 -25.10 5.59 50.73
C ALA A 3 -25.06 6.04 49.25
N ALA A 4 -23.99 6.77 48.93
CA ALA A 4 -23.69 7.54 47.72
C ALA A 4 -23.41 6.71 46.46
N MET A 5 -23.33 7.38 45.29
CA MET A 5 -22.34 7.21 44.19
C MET A 5 -22.73 8.10 42.99
N ASN A 6 -22.09 9.24 42.72
CA ASN A 6 -20.87 9.46 41.92
C ASN A 6 -20.76 8.65 40.61
N ALA A 7 -20.69 9.34 39.47
CA ALA A 7 -19.54 9.26 38.53
C ALA A 7 -19.78 10.13 37.27
N HIS A 8 -19.26 11.36 37.28
CA HIS A 8 -18.75 11.98 36.05
C HIS A 8 -17.53 11.16 35.61
N LYS A 9 -17.64 10.38 34.53
CA LYS A 9 -16.47 9.83 33.83
C LYS A 9 -16.58 10.13 32.35
N GLN A 10 -16.20 11.35 32.00
CA GLN A 10 -15.91 11.76 30.64
C GLN A 10 -14.65 11.00 30.18
N GLN A 11 -14.82 9.99 29.32
CA GLN A 11 -13.70 9.44 28.54
C GLN A 11 -13.37 10.41 27.40
N ARG A 12 -12.29 11.19 27.54
CA ARG A 12 -11.67 12.02 26.50
C ARG A 12 -10.24 11.50 26.29
N GLY A 13 -10.10 10.43 25.51
CA GLY A 13 -8.80 9.80 25.22
C GLY A 13 -8.61 9.50 23.73
N GLY A 14 -9.54 8.75 23.10
CA GLY A 14 -9.36 8.30 21.71
C GLY A 14 -9.50 9.38 20.63
N ALA A 15 -10.39 10.37 20.81
CA ALA A 15 -10.67 11.36 19.77
C ALA A 15 -9.46 12.27 19.42
N GLN A 16 -8.49 12.41 20.31
CA GLN A 16 -7.33 13.29 20.10
C GLN A 16 -6.21 12.58 19.33
N GLU A 17 -5.97 11.29 19.57
CA GLU A 17 -4.98 10.50 18.82
C GLU A 17 -5.43 10.27 17.37
N ASP A 18 -6.72 9.97 17.16
CA ASP A 18 -7.30 9.86 15.83
C ASP A 18 -7.10 11.16 15.04
N SER A 19 -7.38 12.31 15.66
CA SER A 19 -7.23 13.61 15.02
C SER A 19 -5.78 13.91 14.59
N LEU A 20 -4.79 13.45 15.37
CA LEU A 20 -3.38 13.62 15.04
C LEU A 20 -2.94 12.70 13.90
N LEU A 21 -3.37 11.44 13.92
CA LEU A 21 -3.08 10.49 12.85
C LEU A 21 -3.68 10.96 11.51
N TRP A 22 -4.94 11.39 11.51
CA TRP A 22 -5.59 11.92 10.31
C TRP A 22 -4.89 13.17 9.79
N THR A 23 -4.49 14.08 10.68
CA THR A 23 -3.71 15.28 10.30
C THR A 23 -2.36 14.90 9.65
N LEU A 24 -1.67 13.88 10.17
CA LEU A 24 -0.43 13.40 9.60
C LEU A 24 -0.65 12.75 8.22
N LEU A 25 -1.70 11.95 8.07
CA LEU A 25 -2.07 11.32 6.80
C LEU A 25 -2.43 12.37 5.74
N GLU A 26 -3.19 13.41 6.11
CA GLU A 26 -3.47 14.54 5.21
C GLU A 26 -2.20 15.29 4.79
N SER A 27 -1.28 15.52 5.73
CA SER A 27 -0.01 16.18 5.41
C SER A 27 0.84 15.33 4.47
N LEU A 28 0.87 14.01 4.66
CA LEU A 28 1.55 13.08 3.78
C LEU A 28 0.94 13.10 2.38
N ASP A 29 -0.40 13.04 2.29
CA ASP A 29 -1.12 13.08 1.02
C ASP A 29 -0.82 14.35 0.23
N ARG A 30 -0.88 15.52 0.87
CA ARG A 30 -0.49 16.80 0.25
C ARG A 30 0.95 16.80 -0.22
N THR A 31 1.86 16.27 0.58
CA THR A 31 3.29 16.19 0.21
C THR A 31 3.48 15.32 -1.02
N MET A 32 2.78 14.19 -1.13
CA MET A 32 2.90 13.32 -2.32
C MET A 32 2.44 14.05 -3.60
N VAL A 33 1.37 14.85 -3.50
CA VAL A 33 0.90 15.72 -4.59
C VAL A 33 1.94 16.79 -4.93
N ASP A 34 2.50 17.47 -3.92
CA ASP A 34 3.49 18.54 -4.11
C ASP A 34 4.79 18.06 -4.77
N TYR A 35 5.15 16.79 -4.57
CA TYR A 35 6.32 16.14 -5.17
C TYR A 35 6.02 15.42 -6.49
N ASP A 36 4.82 15.61 -7.07
CA ASP A 36 4.38 15.00 -8.34
C ASP A 36 4.50 13.45 -8.31
N ILE A 37 4.22 12.86 -7.14
CA ILE A 37 4.20 11.40 -7.00
C ILE A 37 2.87 10.91 -7.57
N ASP A 38 2.95 10.25 -8.74
CA ASP A 38 1.84 9.51 -9.31
C ASP A 38 1.52 8.31 -8.39
N THR A 39 0.60 8.54 -7.45
CA THR A 39 0.17 7.55 -6.45
C THR A 39 -0.51 6.36 -7.10
N VAL A 40 -1.16 6.54 -8.26
CA VAL A 40 -1.75 5.46 -9.06
C VAL A 40 -0.64 4.59 -9.65
N ALA A 41 0.36 5.20 -10.30
CA ALA A 41 1.51 4.47 -10.83
C ALA A 41 2.27 3.74 -9.71
N CYS A 42 2.36 4.32 -8.51
CA CYS A 42 2.95 3.65 -7.35
C CYS A 42 2.13 2.47 -6.86
N ALA A 43 0.81 2.60 -6.76
CA ALA A 43 -0.07 1.48 -6.42
C ALA A 43 0.07 0.35 -7.45
N GLN A 44 0.06 0.67 -8.75
CA GLN A 44 0.28 -0.30 -9.82
C GLN A 44 1.64 -0.99 -9.72
N ARG A 45 2.73 -0.22 -9.48
CA ARG A 45 4.08 -0.79 -9.30
C ARG A 45 4.10 -1.77 -8.13
N THR A 46 3.53 -1.40 -6.99
CA THR A 46 3.46 -2.26 -5.80
C THR A 46 2.64 -3.52 -6.06
N ILE A 47 1.47 -3.40 -6.70
CA ILE A 47 0.62 -4.55 -7.05
C ILE A 47 1.37 -5.50 -7.99
N CYS A 48 1.99 -4.97 -9.05
CA CYS A 48 2.81 -5.75 -9.97
C CYS A 48 3.91 -6.52 -9.24
N TRP A 49 4.63 -5.84 -8.35
CA TRP A 49 5.72 -6.44 -7.59
C TRP A 49 5.23 -7.59 -6.72
N TYR A 50 4.17 -7.40 -5.93
CA TYR A 50 3.61 -8.45 -5.08
C TYR A 50 3.11 -9.66 -5.88
N VAL A 51 2.41 -9.42 -7.00
CA VAL A 51 1.96 -10.51 -7.88
C VAL A 51 3.15 -11.27 -8.45
N ARG A 52 4.20 -10.57 -8.89
CA ARG A 52 5.44 -11.18 -9.40
C ARG A 52 6.13 -12.04 -8.35
N GLU A 53 6.37 -11.50 -7.16
CA GLU A 53 7.07 -12.21 -6.09
C GLU A 53 6.26 -13.44 -5.64
N ALA A 54 4.94 -13.32 -5.52
CA ALA A 54 4.07 -14.45 -5.21
C ALA A 54 4.18 -15.55 -6.28
N ASN A 55 4.15 -15.19 -7.57
CA ASN A 55 4.32 -16.13 -8.67
C ASN A 55 5.71 -16.80 -8.66
N VAL A 56 6.77 -16.06 -8.33
CA VAL A 56 8.13 -16.60 -8.19
C VAL A 56 8.19 -17.57 -7.01
N ALA A 57 7.70 -17.19 -5.84
CA ALA A 57 7.74 -18.00 -4.63
C ALA A 57 6.96 -19.33 -4.78
N VAL A 58 5.77 -19.27 -5.38
CA VAL A 58 4.98 -20.48 -5.71
C VAL A 58 5.75 -21.38 -6.68
N ALA A 59 6.37 -20.80 -7.71
CA ALA A 59 7.13 -21.57 -8.69
C ALA A 59 8.41 -22.21 -8.15
N GLU A 60 9.04 -21.56 -7.16
CA GLU A 60 10.22 -22.08 -6.47
C GLU A 60 9.87 -23.08 -5.36
N GLY A 61 8.56 -23.31 -5.12
CA GLY A 61 8.08 -24.26 -4.12
C GLY A 61 8.26 -23.77 -2.68
N LYS A 62 8.41 -22.46 -2.47
CA LYS A 62 8.58 -21.84 -1.14
C LYS A 62 7.60 -20.68 -0.89
N PRO A 63 6.31 -20.79 -1.23
CA PRO A 63 5.37 -19.70 -0.99
C PRO A 63 5.02 -19.56 0.50
N THR A 64 4.82 -18.33 0.94
CA THR A 64 4.04 -18.07 2.15
C THR A 64 2.54 -18.30 1.88
N PRO A 65 1.70 -18.40 2.93
CA PRO A 65 0.26 -18.46 2.74
C PRO A 65 -0.31 -17.25 1.97
N VAL A 66 0.27 -16.06 2.19
CA VAL A 66 -0.12 -14.84 1.48
C VAL A 66 0.26 -14.94 0.00
N ASP A 67 1.44 -15.44 -0.33
CA ASP A 67 1.86 -15.64 -1.73
C ASP A 67 0.90 -16.57 -2.46
N THR A 68 0.44 -17.64 -1.80
CA THR A 68 -0.51 -18.59 -2.39
C THR A 68 -1.86 -17.92 -2.67
N VAL A 69 -2.36 -17.07 -1.76
CA VAL A 69 -3.59 -16.31 -1.96
C VAL A 69 -3.43 -15.30 -3.09
N VAL A 70 -2.34 -14.52 -3.09
CA VAL A 70 -2.06 -13.52 -4.12
C VAL A 70 -1.92 -14.18 -5.48
N GLU A 71 -1.18 -15.28 -5.60
CA GLU A 71 -0.99 -16.02 -6.84
C GLU A 71 -2.34 -16.56 -7.37
N GLY A 72 -3.13 -17.22 -6.51
CA GLY A 72 -4.42 -17.76 -6.88
C GLY A 72 -5.43 -16.68 -7.30
N LEU A 73 -5.54 -15.59 -6.54
CA LEU A 73 -6.38 -14.44 -6.90
C LEU A 73 -5.90 -13.81 -8.20
N SER A 74 -4.58 -13.68 -8.36
CA SER A 74 -3.97 -13.13 -9.55
C SER A 74 -4.15 -14.02 -10.77
N ARG A 75 -4.73 -15.23 -10.71
CA ARG A 75 -5.02 -16.07 -11.88
C ARG A 75 -6.50 -16.40 -12.06
N ALA A 76 -7.35 -15.91 -11.15
CA ALA A 76 -8.75 -16.24 -11.18
C ALA A 76 -9.49 -15.46 -12.28
N ASP A 77 -10.24 -16.15 -13.15
CA ASP A 77 -11.00 -15.52 -14.24
C ASP A 77 -11.95 -14.41 -13.77
N TRP A 78 -12.56 -14.59 -12.60
CA TRP A 78 -13.47 -13.59 -12.04
C TRP A 78 -12.74 -12.31 -11.62
N MET A 79 -11.47 -12.42 -11.21
CA MET A 79 -10.64 -11.27 -10.85
C MET A 79 -10.31 -10.44 -12.10
N ASP A 80 -10.00 -11.09 -13.22
CA ASP A 80 -9.76 -10.38 -14.49
C ASP A 80 -10.99 -9.60 -14.95
N ARG A 81 -12.18 -10.21 -14.87
CA ARG A 81 -13.45 -9.54 -15.18
C ARG A 81 -13.76 -8.39 -14.24
N PHE A 82 -13.46 -8.56 -12.94
CA PHE A 82 -13.70 -7.53 -11.93
C PHE A 82 -12.82 -6.30 -12.15
N LEU A 83 -11.59 -6.50 -12.60
CA LEU A 83 -10.60 -5.44 -12.77
C LEU A 83 -10.54 -4.86 -14.19
N THR A 84 -11.30 -5.41 -15.14
CA THR A 84 -11.28 -4.99 -16.54
C THR A 84 -11.47 -3.47 -16.67
N GLY A 85 -10.55 -2.82 -17.39
CA GLY A 85 -10.53 -1.38 -17.62
C GLY A 85 -9.99 -0.54 -16.46
N THR A 86 -9.54 -1.16 -15.36
CA THR A 86 -8.91 -0.45 -14.24
C THR A 86 -7.39 -0.39 -14.39
N ALA A 87 -6.77 0.56 -13.69
CA ALA A 87 -5.31 0.62 -13.59
C ALA A 87 -4.69 -0.66 -12.97
N ILE A 88 -5.45 -1.38 -12.14
CA ILE A 88 -5.01 -2.59 -11.44
C ILE A 88 -4.86 -3.77 -12.42
N GLU A 89 -5.70 -3.85 -13.45
CA GLU A 89 -5.63 -4.90 -14.48
C GLU A 89 -4.23 -4.99 -15.08
N GLN A 90 -3.69 -3.85 -15.56
CA GLN A 90 -2.37 -3.79 -16.15
C GLN A 90 -1.27 -4.20 -15.16
N ALA A 91 -1.41 -3.83 -13.88
CA ALA A 91 -0.47 -4.19 -12.84
C ALA A 91 -0.43 -5.70 -12.57
N ILE A 92 -1.61 -6.34 -12.48
CA ILE A 92 -1.70 -7.80 -12.30
C ILE A 92 -1.15 -8.52 -13.53
N GLN A 93 -1.51 -8.09 -14.74
CA GLN A 93 -1.02 -8.68 -15.99
C GLN A 93 0.51 -8.62 -16.07
N ALA A 94 1.11 -7.45 -15.79
CA ALA A 94 2.55 -7.28 -15.74
C ALA A 94 3.21 -8.18 -14.67
N GLY A 95 2.61 -8.32 -13.50
CA GLY A 95 3.13 -9.15 -12.41
C GLY A 95 3.09 -10.65 -12.70
N ARG A 96 2.16 -11.13 -13.54
CA ARG A 96 2.11 -12.55 -13.95
C ARG A 96 3.31 -12.96 -14.80
N GLU A 97 3.95 -12.01 -15.47
CA GLU A 97 5.09 -12.24 -16.35
C GLU A 97 6.41 -12.29 -15.57
N ARG A 98 7.04 -13.47 -15.48
CA ARG A 98 8.24 -13.68 -14.66
C ARG A 98 9.43 -12.75 -14.95
N LYS A 99 9.56 -12.29 -16.19
CA LYS A 99 10.69 -11.47 -16.66
C LYS A 99 10.40 -9.97 -16.62
N THR A 100 9.19 -9.58 -16.23
CA THR A 100 8.78 -8.17 -16.22
C THR A 100 9.38 -7.46 -15.03
N SER A 101 9.93 -6.27 -15.28
CA SER A 101 10.38 -5.35 -14.24
C SER A 101 9.26 -4.34 -13.98
N CYS A 102 8.65 -4.45 -12.81
CA CYS A 102 7.58 -3.56 -12.38
C CYS A 102 8.07 -2.10 -12.28
N GLU A 103 9.35 -1.89 -11.96
CA GLU A 103 9.96 -0.57 -11.93
C GLU A 103 9.95 0.10 -13.31
N LYS A 104 10.32 -0.67 -14.34
CA LYS A 104 10.32 -0.21 -15.73
C LYS A 104 8.92 -0.08 -16.31
N MET A 105 7.99 -0.94 -15.91
CA MET A 105 6.60 -0.92 -16.38
C MET A 105 5.84 0.31 -15.87
N PHE A 106 6.12 0.72 -14.63
CA PHE A 106 5.44 1.84 -13.96
C PHE A 106 6.44 2.94 -13.59
N PRO A 107 7.11 3.60 -14.54
CA PRO A 107 8.26 4.48 -14.29
C PRO A 107 7.90 5.75 -13.50
N HIS A 108 6.65 6.20 -13.57
CA HIS A 108 6.19 7.44 -12.93
C HIS A 108 6.04 7.33 -11.41
N CYS A 109 6.17 6.13 -10.84
CA CYS A 109 6.24 6.03 -9.40
C CYS A 109 7.60 6.53 -8.87
N ALA A 110 7.60 7.69 -8.22
CA ALA A 110 8.80 8.32 -7.64
C ALA A 110 8.95 8.08 -6.12
N ILE A 111 8.17 7.17 -5.52
CA ILE A 111 8.14 7.00 -4.05
C ILE A 111 9.48 6.55 -3.46
N GLY A 112 10.25 5.73 -4.18
CA GLY A 112 11.58 5.29 -3.75
C GLY A 112 12.56 6.46 -3.64
N SER A 113 12.66 7.27 -4.69
CA SER A 113 13.50 8.48 -4.70
C SER A 113 13.04 9.51 -3.66
N PHE A 114 11.74 9.62 -3.40
CA PHE A 114 11.20 10.50 -2.38
C PHE A 114 11.63 10.06 -0.97
N VAL A 115 11.49 8.77 -0.63
CA VAL A 115 11.91 8.23 0.67
C VAL A 115 13.42 8.38 0.87
N GLU A 116 14.23 8.09 -0.16
CA GLU A 116 15.68 8.32 -0.10
C GLU A 116 16.02 9.78 0.17
N HIS A 117 15.32 10.71 -0.50
CA HIS A 117 15.49 12.13 -0.28
C HIS A 117 15.15 12.54 1.16
N LEU A 118 14.03 12.05 1.70
CA LEU A 118 13.63 12.29 3.09
C LEU A 118 14.65 11.73 4.09
N VAL A 119 15.08 10.48 3.93
CA VAL A 119 16.09 9.86 4.79
C VAL A 119 17.39 10.66 4.76
N ARG A 120 17.82 11.14 3.58
CA ARG A 120 19.01 11.97 3.44
C ARG A 120 18.87 13.33 4.12
N MET A 121 17.67 13.92 4.11
CA MET A 121 17.40 15.17 4.84
C MET A 121 17.37 14.95 6.36
N ALA A 122 16.83 13.82 6.82
CA ALA A 122 16.75 13.48 8.25
C ALA A 122 18.13 13.12 8.83
N GLY A 123 18.96 12.37 8.09
CA GLY A 123 20.30 11.98 8.52
C GLY A 123 21.36 13.10 8.45
N LYS A 124 20.99 14.29 7.96
CA LYS A 124 21.83 15.50 7.97
C LYS A 124 21.55 16.43 9.15
N ARG A 125 20.59 16.09 10.02
CA ARG A 125 20.34 16.76 11.31
C ARG A 125 21.02 15.97 12.43
#